data_AF-A0A9W7SKQ1-F1
#
_entry.id   AF-A0A9W7SKQ1-F1
#
_cell.length_a   1.000
_cell.length_b   1.000
_cell.length_c   1.000
_cell.angle_alpha   90.00
_cell.angle_beta   90.00
_cell.angle_gamma   90.00
#
_symmetry.space_group_name_H-M   'P 1'
#
loop_
_entity.id
_entity.type
_entity.pdbx_description
1 polymer ?
#
loop_
_entity_poly.entity_id
_entity_poly.type
_entity_poly.pdbx_seq_one_letter_code
_entity_poly.pdbx_strand_id
1 'polypeptide(L)'
;MLNYGGYSRQFGVYPVANSSTLLQALTSSLKLGNSSSEVVSAMGANTWLYNAQYPIPGYHLSVINGAPGGLSATYYADTNFSQPLVQKIEVPVGDWGLYPPDGLPSNNFSVVWEGYLDVPSSVETDGWLGVAISSNTTARLYVDDVLVLDVPPTTKGNILSNIRDRAFTLIEYQTWNLYQKIANEDSLNSEILFFWNLVDRSSAIEKAASVAQDADVIVLALGANWNSDGENGDRGTMGLSPNQSALADAISALGKPVVLVLQGGRPFAIPDFYDASSAVLDAFFGGQNAGQAIADVLFGAFDPGGRTTLTVPRDVGQMPAYYNYKGTGHAAK
;
A
#
# COMPACT_ATOMS: atom_id res chain seq x y z
N MET A 1 -0.16 -9.82 4.92
CA MET A 1 0.39 -9.45 3.58
C MET A 1 -0.65 -8.67 2.78
N LEU A 2 -0.36 -7.44 2.35
CA LEU A 2 -1.02 -6.85 1.18
C LEU A 2 0.06 -6.34 0.24
N ASN A 3 0.37 -7.14 -0.77
CA ASN A 3 1.09 -6.70 -1.95
C ASN A 3 0.06 -6.47 -3.07
N TYR A 4 0.00 -5.25 -3.60
CA TYR A 4 -1.01 -4.83 -4.58
C TYR A 4 -0.62 -5.05 -6.03
N GLY A 5 0.21 -6.07 -6.28
CA GLY A 5 0.73 -6.32 -7.62
C GLY A 5 1.76 -5.26 -7.99
N GLY A 6 2.90 -5.72 -8.52
CA GLY A 6 3.94 -4.81 -8.97
C GLY A 6 3.39 -3.80 -9.97
N TYR A 7 3.67 -2.52 -9.73
CA TYR A 7 3.60 -1.42 -10.69
C TYR A 7 2.21 -1.09 -11.29
N SER A 8 1.53 -0.11 -10.69
CA SER A 8 0.32 0.52 -11.25
C SER A 8 0.49 2.05 -11.45
N ARG A 9 1.02 2.42 -12.62
CA ARG A 9 1.18 3.81 -13.14
C ARG A 9 1.92 4.77 -12.20
N GLN A 10 1.92 6.07 -12.52
CA GLN A 10 2.84 7.14 -12.08
C GLN A 10 3.15 7.21 -10.58
N PHE A 11 2.40 6.49 -9.74
CA PHE A 11 2.67 6.35 -8.32
C PHE A 11 2.57 4.90 -7.76
N GLY A 12 2.14 3.87 -8.48
CA GLY A 12 1.93 2.53 -7.88
C GLY A 12 0.87 2.52 -6.76
N VAL A 13 -0.02 3.51 -6.76
CA VAL A 13 -0.98 3.83 -5.69
C VAL A 13 -2.34 3.16 -5.95
N TYR A 14 -2.58 2.37 -6.99
CA TYR A 14 -3.90 1.71 -7.12
C TYR A 14 -3.80 0.22 -7.35
N PRO A 15 -4.58 -0.60 -6.62
CA PRO A 15 -4.96 -1.91 -7.12
C PRO A 15 -5.66 -1.68 -8.46
N VAL A 16 -5.06 -2.17 -9.54
CA VAL A 16 -5.70 -2.16 -10.85
C VAL A 16 -6.96 -3.03 -10.77
N ALA A 17 -8.00 -2.69 -11.52
CA ALA A 17 -9.30 -3.39 -11.46
C ALA A 17 -9.22 -4.93 -11.58
N ASN A 18 -8.15 -5.44 -12.18
CA ASN A 18 -7.87 -6.87 -12.36
C ASN A 18 -6.60 -7.32 -11.63
N SER A 19 -6.36 -6.80 -10.42
CA SER A 19 -5.22 -7.21 -9.58
C SER A 19 -5.63 -8.21 -8.51
N SER A 20 -4.76 -9.19 -8.25
CA SER A 20 -4.91 -10.14 -7.14
C SER A 20 -3.79 -9.95 -6.12
N THR A 21 -4.19 -9.79 -4.86
CA THR A 21 -3.23 -9.84 -3.75
C THR A 21 -2.83 -11.29 -3.48
N LEU A 22 -1.66 -11.48 -2.89
CA LEU A 22 -1.21 -12.82 -2.48
C LEU A 22 -2.20 -13.47 -1.50
N LEU A 23 -2.77 -12.72 -0.54
CA LEU A 23 -3.77 -13.23 0.38
C LEU A 23 -5.05 -13.73 -0.33
N GLN A 24 -5.57 -12.94 -1.27
CA GLN A 24 -6.73 -13.35 -2.07
C GLN A 24 -6.44 -14.62 -2.88
N ALA A 25 -5.25 -14.68 -3.50
CA ALA A 25 -4.85 -15.82 -4.32
C ALA A 25 -4.68 -17.09 -3.48
N LEU A 26 -3.98 -17.04 -2.35
CA LEU A 26 -3.84 -18.18 -1.43
C LEU A 26 -5.20 -18.69 -0.95
N THR A 27 -6.08 -17.76 -0.53
CA THR A 27 -7.43 -18.10 -0.06
C THR A 27 -8.26 -18.75 -1.18
N SER A 28 -8.14 -18.24 -2.41
CA SER A 28 -8.86 -18.77 -3.57
C SER A 28 -8.35 -20.14 -3.97
N SER A 29 -7.03 -20.35 -3.99
CA SER A 29 -6.41 -21.64 -4.31
C SER A 29 -6.79 -22.72 -3.31
N LEU A 30 -6.85 -22.43 -1.99
CA LEU A 30 -7.33 -23.40 -1.00
C LEU A 30 -8.79 -23.79 -1.20
N LYS A 31 -9.66 -22.82 -1.52
CA LYS A 31 -11.08 -23.07 -1.81
C LYS A 31 -11.25 -23.94 -3.05
N LEU A 32 -10.54 -23.63 -4.14
CA LEU A 32 -10.59 -24.40 -5.39
C LEU A 32 -10.05 -25.83 -5.22
N GLY A 33 -9.05 -26.00 -4.35
CA GLY A 33 -8.48 -27.31 -4.03
C GLY A 33 -9.32 -28.16 -3.06
N ASN A 34 -10.48 -27.68 -2.60
CA ASN A 34 -11.28 -28.30 -1.52
C ASN A 34 -10.45 -28.65 -0.27
N SER A 35 -9.46 -27.80 0.06
CA SER A 35 -8.61 -28.03 1.22
C SER A 35 -9.37 -27.76 2.53
N SER A 36 -9.07 -28.52 3.57
CA SER A 36 -9.50 -28.22 4.94
C SER A 36 -8.61 -27.17 5.62
N SER A 37 -7.51 -26.77 4.98
CA SER A 37 -6.62 -25.71 5.49
C SER A 37 -7.27 -24.34 5.38
N GLU A 38 -6.93 -23.47 6.33
CA GLU A 38 -7.36 -22.07 6.35
C GLU A 38 -6.17 -21.13 6.18
N VAL A 39 -6.41 -19.94 5.62
CA VAL A 39 -5.44 -18.84 5.65
C VAL A 39 -5.86 -17.86 6.73
N VAL A 40 -5.02 -17.71 7.74
CA VAL A 40 -5.10 -16.61 8.71
C VAL A 40 -4.01 -15.60 8.37
N SER A 41 -4.34 -14.30 8.44
CA SER A 41 -3.38 -13.26 8.07
C SER A 41 -3.32 -12.12 9.09
N ALA A 42 -2.12 -11.57 9.23
CA ALA A 42 -1.84 -10.34 9.97
C ALA A 42 -0.80 -9.51 9.20
N MET A 43 -0.78 -8.20 9.44
CA MET A 43 0.31 -7.33 8.98
C MET A 43 1.27 -7.04 10.13
N GLY A 44 2.49 -7.58 10.05
CA GLY A 44 3.49 -7.40 11.11
C GLY A 44 4.38 -6.18 10.97
N ALA A 45 4.49 -5.61 9.77
CA ALA A 45 5.36 -4.47 9.50
C ALA A 45 4.92 -3.68 8.26
N ASN A 46 5.24 -2.40 8.25
CA ASN A 46 5.20 -1.58 7.05
C ASN A 46 6.37 -1.95 6.11
N THR A 47 6.17 -1.78 4.80
CA THR A 47 7.25 -1.96 3.80
C THR A 47 8.36 -0.92 3.90
N TRP A 48 8.12 0.15 4.67
CA TRP A 48 9.07 1.21 4.98
C TRP A 48 9.06 1.55 6.47
N LEU A 49 9.96 2.44 6.91
CA LEU A 49 10.06 2.91 8.31
C LEU A 49 8.87 3.77 8.77
N TYR A 50 8.11 4.34 7.83
CA TYR A 50 6.96 5.20 8.14
C TYR A 50 5.65 4.45 7.92
N ASN A 51 4.59 4.92 8.58
CA ASN A 51 3.24 4.43 8.32
C ASN A 51 2.86 4.79 6.89
N ALA A 52 2.79 3.79 6.02
CA ALA A 52 2.37 3.99 4.65
C ALA A 52 0.87 4.32 4.58
N GLN A 53 0.50 5.12 3.59
CA GLN A 53 -0.89 5.37 3.22
C GLN A 53 -1.25 4.36 2.13
N TYR A 54 -1.76 3.18 2.50
CA TYR A 54 -2.14 2.17 1.52
C TYR A 54 -3.55 2.46 0.99
N PRO A 55 -3.69 2.85 -0.28
CA PRO A 55 -4.96 3.12 -0.91
C PRO A 55 -5.90 1.93 -0.82
N ILE A 56 -7.17 2.21 -0.50
CA ILE A 56 -8.15 1.16 -0.31
C ILE A 56 -8.61 0.64 -1.68
N PRO A 57 -8.51 -0.67 -1.96
CA PRO A 57 -8.98 -1.23 -3.21
C PRO A 57 -10.48 -1.10 -3.40
N GLY A 58 -10.91 -0.86 -4.64
CA GLY A 58 -12.34 -0.82 -4.98
C GLY A 58 -13.09 -2.11 -4.64
N TYR A 59 -12.43 -3.27 -4.61
CA TYR A 59 -13.07 -4.52 -4.20
C TYR A 59 -13.33 -4.64 -2.69
N HIS A 60 -12.82 -3.70 -1.88
CA HIS A 60 -13.19 -3.51 -0.47
C HIS A 60 -14.23 -2.41 -0.27
N LEU A 61 -14.71 -1.83 -1.36
CA LEU A 61 -15.67 -0.74 -1.36
C LEU A 61 -16.92 -1.19 -2.10
N SER A 62 -18.08 -0.89 -1.53
CA SER A 62 -19.35 -1.06 -2.22
C SER A 62 -20.24 0.15 -2.01
N VAL A 63 -21.10 0.44 -2.99
CA VAL A 63 -22.11 1.48 -2.83
C VAL A 63 -23.21 1.01 -1.88
N ILE A 64 -24.06 1.93 -1.41
CA ILE A 64 -25.14 1.64 -0.44
C ILE A 64 -26.11 0.53 -0.91
N ASN A 65 -26.30 0.37 -2.22
CA ASN A 65 -27.15 -0.69 -2.78
C ASN A 65 -26.45 -2.06 -2.94
N GLY A 66 -25.19 -2.17 -2.50
CA GLY A 66 -24.39 -3.40 -2.50
C GLY A 66 -23.56 -3.66 -3.75
N ALA A 67 -23.59 -2.79 -4.79
CA ALA A 67 -22.70 -2.98 -5.94
C ALA A 67 -21.22 -2.76 -5.56
N PRO A 68 -20.32 -3.71 -5.87
CA PRO A 68 -18.91 -3.64 -5.49
C PRO A 68 -18.11 -2.74 -6.45
N GLY A 69 -16.86 -2.44 -6.09
CA GLY A 69 -15.88 -1.83 -6.98
C GLY A 69 -15.61 -0.35 -6.73
N GLY A 70 -16.18 0.24 -5.67
CA GLY A 70 -16.01 1.64 -5.33
C GLY A 70 -17.11 2.17 -4.43
N LEU A 71 -17.10 3.48 -4.20
CA LEU A 71 -18.14 4.24 -3.51
C LEU A 71 -18.96 5.06 -4.52
N SER A 72 -20.16 5.44 -4.12
CA SER A 72 -21.03 6.29 -4.92
C SER A 72 -20.51 7.72 -4.82
N ALA A 73 -19.91 8.22 -5.89
CA ALA A 73 -19.39 9.58 -5.97
C ALA A 73 -20.44 10.50 -6.59
N THR A 74 -20.83 11.55 -5.86
CA THR A 74 -21.65 12.65 -6.36
C THR A 74 -20.81 13.90 -6.45
N TYR A 75 -20.60 14.42 -7.66
CA TYR A 75 -19.85 15.64 -7.93
C TYR A 75 -20.77 16.85 -8.05
N TYR A 76 -20.24 18.02 -7.69
CA TYR A 76 -20.91 19.31 -7.70
C TYR A 76 -20.01 20.34 -8.37
N ALA A 77 -20.57 21.22 -9.21
CA ALA A 77 -19.82 22.27 -9.91
C ALA A 77 -19.39 23.46 -9.01
N ASP A 78 -19.64 23.35 -7.70
CA ASP A 78 -19.31 24.33 -6.68
C ASP A 78 -18.72 23.62 -5.46
N THR A 79 -18.19 24.39 -4.51
CA THR A 79 -17.55 23.88 -3.29
C THR A 79 -18.50 23.74 -2.10
N ASN A 80 -19.78 24.06 -2.28
CA ASN A 80 -20.80 24.09 -1.22
C ASN A 80 -21.82 22.96 -1.36
N PHE A 81 -21.57 22.00 -2.25
CA PHE A 81 -22.41 20.82 -2.47
C PHE A 81 -23.85 21.21 -2.90
N SER A 82 -24.00 22.28 -3.69
CA SER A 82 -25.32 22.89 -3.89
C SER A 82 -26.23 22.13 -4.85
N GLN A 83 -25.72 21.70 -6.01
CA GLN A 83 -26.47 20.98 -7.04
C GLN A 83 -25.64 19.80 -7.58
N PRO A 84 -26.13 18.55 -7.45
CA PRO A 84 -25.40 17.38 -7.96
C PRO A 84 -25.35 17.43 -9.49
N LEU A 85 -24.19 17.13 -10.06
CA LEU A 85 -23.93 17.20 -11.50
C LEU A 85 -23.60 15.84 -12.11
N VAL A 86 -22.62 15.13 -11.55
CA VAL A 86 -22.13 13.85 -12.07
C VAL A 86 -22.22 12.81 -10.96
N GLN A 87 -22.78 11.64 -11.26
CA GLN A 87 -22.79 10.49 -10.36
C GLN A 87 -22.12 9.30 -11.03
N LYS A 88 -21.18 8.67 -10.33
CA LYS A 88 -20.49 7.45 -10.77
C LYS A 88 -20.01 6.62 -9.60
N ILE A 89 -19.73 5.34 -9.85
CA ILE A 89 -19.01 4.49 -8.91
C ILE A 89 -17.52 4.70 -9.15
N GLU A 90 -16.79 5.04 -8.09
CA GLU A 90 -15.34 5.19 -8.16
C GLU A 90 -14.67 4.93 -6.82
N VAL A 91 -13.38 4.63 -6.88
CA VAL A 91 -12.54 4.58 -5.70
C VAL A 91 -12.15 6.03 -5.36
N PRO A 92 -12.22 6.48 -4.08
CA PRO A 92 -11.85 7.84 -3.68
C PRO A 92 -10.33 8.04 -3.66
N VAL A 93 -9.72 7.78 -4.80
CA VAL A 93 -8.35 8.13 -5.04
C VAL A 93 -8.19 8.64 -6.47
N GLY A 94 -7.65 9.85 -6.59
CA GLY A 94 -7.48 10.50 -7.87
C GLY A 94 -6.58 11.71 -7.80
N ASP A 95 -6.01 12.02 -8.96
CA ASP A 95 -5.40 13.31 -9.30
C ASP A 95 -6.24 13.85 -10.46
N TRP A 96 -6.92 14.97 -10.22
CA TRP A 96 -7.76 15.58 -11.26
C TRP A 96 -6.94 16.41 -12.24
N GLY A 97 -5.71 16.82 -11.89
CA GLY A 97 -4.86 17.66 -12.71
C GLY A 97 -5.61 18.81 -13.39
N LEU A 98 -5.49 18.89 -14.73
CA LEU A 98 -6.22 19.83 -15.59
C LEU A 98 -7.57 19.29 -16.11
N TYR A 99 -7.97 18.07 -15.73
CA TYR A 99 -9.06 17.31 -16.36
C TYR A 99 -10.01 16.69 -15.31
N PRO A 100 -10.84 17.50 -14.63
CA PRO A 100 -11.93 16.95 -13.82
C PRO A 100 -12.95 16.22 -14.71
N PRO A 101 -13.85 15.41 -14.12
CA PRO A 101 -14.97 14.81 -14.85
C PRO A 101 -15.73 15.80 -15.73
N ASP A 102 -16.19 15.34 -16.88
CA ASP A 102 -16.91 16.16 -17.86
C ASP A 102 -18.06 16.94 -17.21
N GLY A 103 -18.13 18.25 -17.52
CA GLY A 103 -19.13 19.17 -17.01
C GLY A 103 -18.72 19.92 -15.74
N LEU A 104 -17.64 19.53 -15.07
CA LEU A 104 -17.10 20.28 -13.93
C LEU A 104 -16.17 21.41 -14.37
N PRO A 105 -16.13 22.52 -13.61
CA PRO A 105 -15.08 23.52 -13.78
C PRO A 105 -13.70 22.93 -13.50
N SER A 106 -12.67 23.46 -14.15
CA SER A 106 -11.27 23.03 -13.95
C SER A 106 -10.74 23.22 -12.53
N ASN A 107 -11.43 24.01 -11.70
CA ASN A 107 -11.14 24.27 -10.29
C ASN A 107 -12.45 24.43 -9.50
N ASN A 108 -12.37 24.49 -8.17
CA ASN A 108 -13.47 24.87 -7.28
C ASN A 108 -14.76 24.02 -7.41
N PHE A 109 -14.59 22.71 -7.57
CA PHE A 109 -15.68 21.73 -7.49
C PHE A 109 -15.62 20.98 -6.16
N SER A 110 -16.67 20.20 -5.85
CA SER A 110 -16.68 19.29 -4.70
C SER A 110 -17.27 17.94 -5.07
N VAL A 111 -17.01 16.94 -4.23
CA VAL A 111 -17.47 15.56 -4.42
C VAL A 111 -17.73 14.92 -3.07
N VAL A 112 -18.77 14.09 -3.02
CA VAL A 112 -19.16 13.27 -1.87
C VAL A 112 -19.09 11.80 -2.28
N TRP A 113 -18.40 10.99 -1.48
CA TRP A 113 -18.35 9.53 -1.65
C TRP A 113 -19.12 8.84 -0.54
N GLU A 114 -20.03 7.94 -0.91
CA GLU A 114 -20.89 7.22 0.03
C GLU A 114 -20.92 5.72 -0.27
N GLY A 115 -20.89 4.90 0.78
CA GLY A 115 -20.99 3.45 0.67
C GLY A 115 -20.41 2.73 1.89
N TYR A 116 -20.02 1.48 1.68
CA TYR A 116 -19.50 0.59 2.70
C TYR A 116 -18.04 0.23 2.43
N LEU A 117 -17.32 0.01 3.52
CA LEU A 117 -15.94 -0.46 3.56
C LEU A 117 -15.90 -1.86 4.21
N ASP A 118 -15.27 -2.81 3.53
CA ASP A 118 -14.95 -4.14 4.06
C ASP A 118 -13.45 -4.24 4.37
N VAL A 119 -13.10 -4.63 5.60
CA VAL A 119 -11.69 -4.68 6.05
C VAL A 119 -11.18 -6.13 6.08
N PRO A 120 -10.15 -6.49 5.29
CA PRO A 120 -9.69 -7.87 5.09
C PRO A 120 -8.76 -8.37 6.19
N SER A 121 -9.13 -8.20 7.45
CA SER A 121 -8.33 -8.70 8.57
C SER A 121 -8.95 -9.92 9.23
N SER A 122 -8.16 -10.98 9.38
CA SER A 122 -8.56 -12.18 10.15
C SER A 122 -8.49 -11.93 11.67
N VAL A 123 -7.83 -10.85 12.09
CA VAL A 123 -7.61 -10.49 13.49
C VAL A 123 -7.97 -9.05 13.77
N GLU A 124 -8.40 -8.76 15.00
CA GLU A 124 -8.68 -7.40 15.43
C GLU A 124 -7.41 -6.53 15.34
N THR A 125 -7.50 -5.48 14.54
CA THR A 125 -6.36 -4.64 14.18
C THR A 125 -6.67 -3.20 14.52
N ASP A 126 -5.85 -2.61 15.39
CA ASP A 126 -5.91 -1.20 15.67
C ASP A 126 -5.05 -0.44 14.66
N GLY A 127 -5.57 -0.33 13.44
CA GLY A 127 -4.90 0.25 12.29
C GLY A 127 -5.20 1.73 12.08
N TRP A 128 -4.96 2.19 10.86
CA TRP A 128 -5.25 3.54 10.41
C TRP A 128 -6.30 3.51 9.30
N LEU A 129 -7.18 4.50 9.31
CA LEU A 129 -8.10 4.82 8.23
C LEU A 129 -8.07 6.35 8.05
N GLY A 130 -7.93 6.84 6.82
CA GLY A 130 -7.81 8.27 6.61
C GLY A 130 -7.95 8.70 5.16
N VAL A 131 -8.01 10.02 5.00
CA VAL A 131 -7.99 10.69 3.70
C VAL A 131 -6.77 11.61 3.68
N ALA A 132 -5.90 11.42 2.70
CA ALA A 132 -4.82 12.33 2.38
C ALA A 132 -5.19 13.16 1.15
N ILE A 133 -4.70 14.39 1.09
CA ILE A 133 -5.01 15.38 0.07
C ILE A 133 -3.78 16.19 -0.33
N SER A 134 -3.81 16.75 -1.53
CA SER A 134 -2.87 17.78 -1.98
C SER A 134 -3.05 19.10 -1.22
N SER A 135 -2.16 20.06 -1.44
CA SER A 135 -2.35 21.44 -1.01
C SER A 135 -3.63 22.05 -1.63
N ASN A 136 -4.19 23.05 -0.94
CA ASN A 136 -5.37 23.81 -1.35
C ASN A 136 -6.65 22.98 -1.50
N THR A 137 -6.70 21.83 -0.83
CA THR A 137 -7.86 20.92 -0.81
C THR A 137 -8.37 20.80 0.63
N THR A 138 -9.62 20.40 0.80
CA THR A 138 -10.21 20.03 2.09
C THR A 138 -10.79 18.63 2.03
N ALA A 139 -10.90 17.96 3.17
CA ALA A 139 -11.52 16.65 3.24
C ALA A 139 -12.17 16.42 4.60
N ARG A 140 -13.27 15.67 4.59
CA ARG A 140 -13.87 15.10 5.80
C ARG A 140 -14.12 13.62 5.60
N LEU A 141 -13.90 12.85 6.65
CA LEU A 141 -14.24 11.43 6.68
C LEU A 141 -15.23 11.19 7.81
N TYR A 142 -16.32 10.52 7.45
CA TYR A 142 -17.33 10.03 8.38
C TYR A 142 -17.32 8.51 8.33
N VAL A 143 -17.41 7.87 9.50
CA VAL A 143 -17.57 6.42 9.66
C VAL A 143 -18.75 6.22 10.59
N ASP A 144 -19.77 5.49 10.15
CA ASP A 144 -21.01 5.27 10.90
C ASP A 144 -21.61 6.58 11.45
N ASP A 145 -21.71 7.60 10.58
CA ASP A 145 -22.16 8.97 10.88
C ASP A 145 -21.30 9.75 11.90
N VAL A 146 -20.17 9.19 12.35
CA VAL A 146 -19.22 9.86 13.24
C VAL A 146 -18.11 10.51 12.42
N LEU A 147 -17.87 11.81 12.64
CA LEU A 147 -16.74 12.52 12.06
C LEU A 147 -15.42 11.98 12.66
N VAL A 148 -14.61 11.31 11.85
CA VAL A 148 -13.33 10.74 12.26
C VAL A 148 -12.12 11.57 11.80
N LEU A 149 -12.27 12.36 10.74
CA LEU A 149 -11.21 13.23 10.22
C LEU A 149 -11.82 14.52 9.63
N ASP A 150 -11.23 15.67 9.93
CA ASP A 150 -11.54 16.97 9.33
C ASP A 150 -10.22 17.65 8.95
N VAL A 151 -9.93 17.70 7.64
CA VAL A 151 -8.74 18.32 7.09
C VAL A 151 -9.12 19.72 6.57
N PRO A 152 -8.72 20.80 7.28
CA PRO A 152 -8.94 22.16 6.81
C PRO A 152 -8.05 22.45 5.59
N PRO A 153 -8.32 23.52 4.82
CA PRO A 153 -7.46 23.96 3.74
C PRO A 153 -6.09 24.24 4.28
N THR A 154 -5.13 23.74 3.54
CA THR A 154 -3.74 23.78 3.90
C THR A 154 -2.95 24.09 2.65
N THR A 155 -1.95 24.96 2.78
CA THR A 155 -0.99 25.22 1.71
C THR A 155 0.02 24.06 1.54
N LYS A 156 -0.05 23.04 2.40
CA LYS A 156 0.76 21.82 2.36
C LYS A 156 -0.15 20.59 2.35
N GLY A 157 -0.06 19.78 1.30
CA GLY A 157 -0.71 18.46 1.29
C GLY A 157 -0.14 17.52 2.35
N ASN A 158 -0.87 16.45 2.64
CA ASN A 158 -0.47 15.38 3.59
C ASN A 158 -0.36 14.00 2.91
N ILE A 159 -0.39 13.94 1.58
CA ILE A 159 0.00 12.75 0.81
C ILE A 159 1.50 12.52 1.01
N LEU A 160 1.87 11.32 1.46
CA LEU A 160 3.26 10.97 1.70
C LEU A 160 4.03 10.85 0.37
N SER A 161 4.92 11.80 0.11
CA SER A 161 5.88 11.72 -1.00
C SER A 161 7.08 10.82 -0.66
N ASN A 162 7.67 10.21 -1.69
CA ASN A 162 8.87 9.37 -1.59
C ASN A 162 10.18 10.16 -1.81
N ILE A 163 10.13 11.45 -2.16
CA ILE A 163 11.30 12.29 -2.46
C ILE A 163 11.45 13.37 -1.38
N ARG A 164 12.57 13.33 -0.63
CA ARG A 164 12.84 14.16 0.58
C ARG A 164 12.73 15.70 0.38
N ASP A 165 12.70 16.19 -0.85
CA ASP A 165 12.67 17.63 -1.15
C ASP A 165 11.27 18.19 -1.50
N ARG A 166 10.22 17.36 -1.54
CA ARG A 166 8.85 17.89 -1.57
C ARG A 166 8.40 18.17 -0.14
N ALA A 167 8.17 19.45 0.19
CA ALA A 167 7.82 19.89 1.54
C ALA A 167 6.72 19.01 2.16
N PHE A 168 7.07 18.30 3.24
CA PHE A 168 6.15 17.47 4.00
C PHE A 168 5.55 18.25 5.17
N THR A 169 4.37 17.83 5.60
CA THR A 169 3.88 18.09 6.95
C THR A 169 3.95 16.78 7.73
N LEU A 170 4.87 16.69 8.68
CA LEU A 170 4.85 15.68 9.73
C LEU A 170 3.67 16.02 10.65
N ILE A 171 2.64 15.17 10.73
CA ILE A 171 1.56 15.34 11.71
C ILE A 171 1.83 14.39 12.87
N GLU A 172 2.39 14.93 13.96
CA GLU A 172 2.22 14.37 15.30
C GLU A 172 0.84 14.80 15.81
N TYR A 173 -0.04 13.85 16.13
CA TYR A 173 -1.38 14.16 16.63
C TYR A 173 -1.34 14.37 18.16
N GLN A 174 -1.69 15.58 18.60
CA GLN A 174 -2.36 15.83 19.88
C GLN A 174 -3.57 16.73 19.62
N THR A 175 -4.70 16.37 20.22
CA THR A 175 -6.02 16.96 19.95
C THR A 175 -6.16 18.33 20.61
N TRP A 176 -6.77 19.32 19.92
CA TRP A 176 -7.79 20.25 20.45
C TRP A 176 -8.37 21.22 19.37
N ASN A 177 -9.68 21.10 19.17
CA ASN A 177 -10.78 22.08 18.98
C ASN A 177 -10.64 23.42 18.18
N LEU A 178 -11.36 23.56 17.03
CA LEU A 178 -12.61 24.36 16.81
C LEU A 178 -12.84 24.79 15.33
N TYR A 179 -13.98 24.33 14.76
CA TYR A 179 -14.97 24.97 13.85
C TYR A 179 -14.55 25.92 12.68
N GLN A 180 -14.74 25.50 11.41
CA GLN A 180 -15.85 25.85 10.48
C GLN A 180 -15.49 25.64 8.98
N LYS A 181 -16.52 25.34 8.14
CA LYS A 181 -16.59 24.96 6.69
C LYS A 181 -15.59 25.61 5.72
N ILE A 182 -14.99 24.83 4.78
CA ILE A 182 -14.11 25.42 3.75
C ILE A 182 -14.15 24.73 2.36
N ALA A 183 -13.97 25.59 1.36
CA ALA A 183 -13.97 25.40 -0.09
C ALA A 183 -12.61 24.99 -0.68
N ASN A 184 -12.62 24.47 -1.92
CA ASN A 184 -11.45 24.31 -2.78
C ASN A 184 -11.20 25.66 -3.48
N GLU A 185 -10.04 26.29 -3.25
CA GLU A 185 -9.64 27.56 -3.88
C GLU A 185 -8.24 27.39 -4.52
N ASP A 186 -8.12 27.68 -5.82
CA ASP A 186 -6.86 27.78 -6.57
C ASP A 186 -5.94 26.53 -6.53
N SER A 187 -6.48 25.35 -6.85
CA SER A 187 -5.68 24.14 -7.07
C SER A 187 -5.68 23.73 -8.54
N LEU A 188 -4.52 23.84 -9.21
CA LEU A 188 -4.29 23.33 -10.56
C LEU A 188 -3.99 21.81 -10.60
N ASN A 189 -3.93 21.14 -9.45
CA ASN A 189 -3.70 19.69 -9.29
C ASN A 189 -4.27 19.25 -7.93
N SER A 190 -5.60 19.17 -7.81
CA SER A 190 -6.20 18.58 -6.61
C SER A 190 -5.99 17.07 -6.63
N GLU A 191 -5.58 16.52 -5.49
CA GLU A 191 -5.39 15.08 -5.29
C GLU A 191 -6.10 14.67 -4.00
N ILE A 192 -6.66 13.46 -4.01
CA ILE A 192 -7.23 12.80 -2.84
C ILE A 192 -6.74 11.36 -2.80
N LEU A 193 -6.56 10.83 -1.58
CA LEU A 193 -6.18 9.46 -1.27
C LEU A 193 -6.94 8.95 -0.06
N PHE A 194 -7.98 8.15 -0.29
CA PHE A 194 -8.60 7.33 0.74
C PHE A 194 -7.75 6.07 0.99
N PHE A 195 -7.19 5.98 2.18
CA PHE A 195 -6.21 4.95 2.53
C PHE A 195 -6.52 4.30 3.87
N TRP A 196 -5.97 3.11 4.04
CA TRP A 196 -5.82 2.45 5.32
C TRP A 196 -4.34 2.13 5.62
N ASN A 197 -4.07 1.72 6.84
CA ASN A 197 -2.88 0.97 7.17
C ASN A 197 -3.23 -0.06 8.23
N LEU A 198 -3.24 -1.34 7.83
CA LEU A 198 -3.65 -2.44 8.70
C LEU A 198 -2.47 -3.02 9.49
N VAL A 199 -1.32 -2.33 9.55
CA VAL A 199 -0.27 -2.60 10.53
C VAL A 199 -0.72 -2.02 11.86
N ASP A 200 -0.80 -2.86 12.89
CA ASP A 200 -1.23 -2.44 14.22
C ASP A 200 -0.35 -1.33 14.78
N ARG A 201 -0.96 -0.32 15.41
CA ARG A 201 -0.26 0.86 15.92
C ARG A 201 0.73 0.58 17.04
N SER A 202 0.49 -0.47 17.82
CA SER A 202 1.18 -0.67 19.10
C SER A 202 1.96 -1.97 19.19
N SER A 203 1.51 -3.00 18.48
CA SER A 203 1.97 -4.38 18.70
C SER A 203 1.96 -5.23 17.42
N ALA A 204 2.27 -4.63 16.27
CA ALA A 204 2.15 -5.31 14.98
C ALA A 204 2.97 -6.60 14.89
N ILE A 205 4.24 -6.57 15.35
CA ILE A 205 5.12 -7.74 15.30
C ILE A 205 4.62 -8.81 16.25
N GLU A 206 4.25 -8.45 17.47
CA GLU A 206 3.74 -9.37 18.48
C GLU A 206 2.44 -10.03 18.02
N LYS A 207 1.52 -9.25 17.44
CA LYS A 207 0.27 -9.79 16.86
C LYS A 207 0.55 -10.74 15.70
N ALA A 208 1.44 -10.36 14.78
CA ALA A 208 1.80 -11.22 13.66
C ALA A 208 2.48 -12.51 14.12
N ALA A 209 3.38 -12.44 15.10
CA ALA A 209 4.04 -13.60 15.70
C ALA A 209 3.03 -14.49 16.44
N SER A 210 2.07 -13.92 17.18
CA SER A 210 1.01 -14.67 17.85
C SER A 210 0.14 -15.44 16.84
N VAL A 211 -0.25 -14.82 15.73
CA VAL A 211 -1.00 -15.51 14.66
C VAL A 211 -0.17 -16.62 14.03
N ALA A 212 1.10 -16.35 13.76
CA ALA A 212 2.01 -17.32 13.15
C ALA A 212 2.34 -18.50 14.09
N GLN A 213 2.27 -18.29 15.41
CA GLN A 213 2.58 -19.32 16.40
C GLN A 213 1.65 -20.52 16.33
N ASP A 214 0.43 -20.36 15.82
CA ASP A 214 -0.54 -21.46 15.65
C ASP A 214 -0.53 -22.08 14.24
N ALA A 215 0.12 -21.45 13.25
CA ALA A 215 0.10 -21.88 11.85
C ALA A 215 1.07 -23.04 11.53
N ASP A 216 0.65 -24.07 10.80
CA ASP A 216 1.53 -25.19 10.41
C ASP A 216 2.69 -24.75 9.49
N VAL A 217 2.42 -23.79 8.60
CA VAL A 217 3.37 -23.20 7.65
C VAL A 217 3.15 -21.69 7.61
N ILE A 218 4.23 -20.93 7.61
CA ILE A 218 4.19 -19.47 7.55
C ILE A 218 4.61 -19.01 6.17
N VAL A 219 3.71 -18.34 5.44
CA VAL A 219 4.07 -17.59 4.23
C VAL A 219 4.38 -16.15 4.62
N LEU A 220 5.67 -15.83 4.71
CA LEU A 220 6.16 -14.51 5.10
C LEU A 220 6.52 -13.73 3.83
N ALA A 221 5.64 -12.82 3.36
CA ALA A 221 6.05 -11.90 2.30
C ALA A 221 6.63 -10.60 2.83
N LEU A 222 7.82 -10.30 2.33
CA LEU A 222 8.63 -9.13 2.64
C LEU A 222 9.18 -8.55 1.34
N GLY A 223 9.84 -7.40 1.44
CA GLY A 223 10.64 -6.85 0.37
C GLY A 223 10.54 -5.34 0.29
N ALA A 224 10.31 -4.84 -0.91
CA ALA A 224 10.28 -3.43 -1.25
C ALA A 224 8.93 -3.05 -1.85
N ASN A 225 8.70 -1.74 -1.92
CA ASN A 225 7.55 -1.14 -2.57
C ASN A 225 8.05 -0.07 -3.57
N TRP A 226 7.17 0.49 -4.39
CA TRP A 226 7.50 1.49 -5.42
C TRP A 226 8.32 2.66 -4.87
N ASN A 227 8.07 3.07 -3.63
CA ASN A 227 8.77 4.18 -2.97
C ASN A 227 10.16 3.79 -2.42
N SER A 228 10.47 2.50 -2.36
CA SER A 228 11.80 1.97 -2.01
C SER A 228 12.69 1.76 -3.23
N ASP A 229 12.10 1.26 -4.32
CA ASP A 229 12.80 0.82 -5.53
C ASP A 229 12.29 1.60 -6.76
N GLY A 230 12.10 2.92 -6.58
CA GLY A 230 11.45 3.80 -7.54
C GLY A 230 12.40 4.75 -8.27
N GLU A 231 11.86 5.49 -9.23
CA GLU A 231 12.60 6.52 -9.95
C GLU A 231 13.04 7.66 -9.02
N ASN A 232 14.16 8.31 -9.35
CA ASN A 232 14.67 9.52 -8.69
C ASN A 232 15.19 9.33 -7.25
N GLY A 233 15.57 8.11 -6.88
CA GLY A 233 16.31 7.85 -5.64
C GLY A 233 17.04 6.51 -5.65
N ASP A 234 18.28 6.50 -5.18
CA ASP A 234 19.07 5.28 -5.00
C ASP A 234 18.98 4.78 -3.55
N ARG A 235 19.08 3.46 -3.35
CA ARG A 235 19.21 2.87 -2.01
C ARG A 235 20.67 2.79 -1.61
N GLY A 236 20.99 3.33 -0.42
CA GLY A 236 22.31 3.15 0.20
C GLY A 236 22.53 1.77 0.84
N THR A 237 21.50 0.91 0.89
CA THR A 237 21.56 -0.41 1.53
C THR A 237 20.78 -1.44 0.70
N MET A 238 21.19 -2.71 0.75
CA MET A 238 20.45 -3.80 0.11
C MET A 238 19.65 -4.70 1.06
N GLY A 239 19.60 -4.40 2.36
CA GLY A 239 18.77 -5.14 3.33
C GLY A 239 17.27 -4.85 3.20
N LEU A 240 16.46 -5.52 4.01
CA LEU A 240 15.06 -5.13 4.27
C LEU A 240 15.01 -3.86 5.13
N SER A 241 13.84 -3.24 5.23
CA SER A 241 13.65 -2.15 6.21
C SER A 241 13.77 -2.71 7.64
N PRO A 242 14.31 -1.95 8.62
CA PRO A 242 14.53 -2.44 9.97
C PRO A 242 13.31 -3.09 10.65
N ASN A 243 12.10 -2.57 10.39
CA ASN A 243 10.86 -3.16 10.91
C ASN A 243 10.50 -4.49 10.24
N GLN A 244 10.81 -4.68 8.95
CA GLN A 244 10.65 -5.97 8.28
C GLN A 244 11.69 -6.98 8.77
N SER A 245 12.93 -6.54 9.02
CA SER A 245 13.94 -7.39 9.66
C SER A 245 13.50 -7.84 11.04
N ALA A 246 13.00 -6.93 11.89
CA ALA A 246 12.49 -7.27 13.21
C ALA A 246 11.29 -8.24 13.16
N LEU A 247 10.39 -8.07 12.18
CA LEU A 247 9.32 -9.03 11.93
C LEU A 247 9.88 -10.40 11.52
N ALA A 248 10.84 -10.45 10.59
CA ALA A 248 11.45 -11.69 10.15
C ALA A 248 12.14 -12.42 11.30
N ASP A 249 12.90 -11.71 12.14
CA ASP A 249 13.53 -12.26 13.34
C ASP A 249 12.49 -12.87 14.30
N ALA A 250 11.40 -12.15 14.59
CA ALA A 250 10.34 -12.62 15.47
C ALA A 250 9.65 -13.88 14.92
N ILE A 251 9.41 -13.93 13.60
CA ILE A 251 8.81 -15.08 12.93
C ILE A 251 9.78 -16.28 12.90
N SER A 252 11.05 -16.07 12.57
CA SER A 252 12.08 -17.11 12.57
C SER A 252 12.30 -17.70 13.96
N ALA A 253 12.19 -16.90 15.01
CA ALA A 253 12.31 -17.35 16.41
C ALA A 253 11.22 -18.35 16.83
N LEU A 254 10.11 -18.45 16.10
CA LEU A 254 9.05 -19.44 16.36
C LEU A 254 9.49 -20.88 16.02
N GLY A 255 10.55 -21.06 15.22
CA GLY A 255 11.04 -22.37 14.81
C GLY A 255 10.08 -23.14 13.90
N LYS A 256 9.15 -22.44 13.25
CA LYS A 256 8.16 -23.01 12.31
C LYS A 256 8.66 -22.98 10.86
N PRO A 257 8.15 -23.84 9.97
CA PRO A 257 8.47 -23.78 8.55
C PRO A 257 8.07 -22.43 7.95
N VAL A 258 9.04 -21.68 7.44
CA VAL A 258 8.83 -20.37 6.80
C VAL A 258 9.10 -20.46 5.31
N VAL A 259 8.11 -20.06 4.51
CA VAL A 259 8.25 -19.77 3.08
C VAL A 259 8.36 -18.25 2.93
N LEU A 260 9.57 -17.77 2.65
CA LEU A 260 9.84 -16.36 2.43
C LEU A 260 9.50 -16.00 0.99
N VAL A 261 8.55 -15.09 0.79
CA VAL A 261 8.19 -14.55 -0.53
C VAL A 261 8.74 -13.12 -0.64
N LEU A 262 9.71 -12.90 -1.53
CA LEU A 262 10.31 -11.59 -1.74
C LEU A 262 9.69 -10.88 -2.93
N GLN A 263 9.39 -9.61 -2.76
CA GLN A 263 8.87 -8.75 -3.83
C GLN A 263 9.65 -7.45 -3.85
N GLY A 264 10.27 -7.13 -4.97
CA GLY A 264 11.11 -5.95 -5.12
C GLY A 264 11.68 -5.80 -6.52
N GLY A 265 12.26 -4.65 -6.81
CA GLY A 265 12.94 -4.38 -8.08
C GLY A 265 14.42 -4.76 -8.05
N ARG A 266 14.95 -5.18 -6.89
CA ARG A 266 16.38 -5.37 -6.63
C ARG A 266 16.67 -6.67 -5.86
N PRO A 267 17.92 -7.15 -5.90
CA PRO A 267 18.39 -8.17 -4.96
C PRO A 267 18.34 -7.68 -3.50
N PHE A 268 18.03 -8.60 -2.59
CA PHE A 268 18.07 -8.36 -1.15
C PHE A 268 19.30 -9.04 -0.53
N ALA A 269 20.18 -8.27 0.10
CA ALA A 269 21.35 -8.81 0.79
C ALA A 269 20.96 -9.19 2.23
N ILE A 270 20.27 -10.33 2.38
CA ILE A 270 19.69 -10.81 3.64
C ILE A 270 20.00 -12.30 3.92
N PRO A 271 21.29 -12.70 3.95
CA PRO A 271 21.68 -14.10 4.05
C PRO A 271 21.06 -14.83 5.25
N ASP A 272 20.95 -14.17 6.40
CA ASP A 272 20.42 -14.80 7.61
C ASP A 272 18.93 -15.18 7.46
N PHE A 273 18.15 -14.39 6.71
CA PHE A 273 16.76 -14.72 6.42
C PHE A 273 16.62 -15.79 5.33
N TYR A 274 17.59 -15.92 4.44
CA TYR A 274 17.67 -17.06 3.53
C TYR A 274 17.95 -18.36 4.30
N ASP A 275 18.93 -18.33 5.20
CA ASP A 275 19.34 -19.48 5.99
C ASP A 275 18.25 -19.91 6.99
N ALA A 276 17.45 -18.96 7.50
CA ALA A 276 16.33 -19.23 8.42
C ALA A 276 15.04 -19.68 7.72
N SER A 277 14.95 -19.61 6.38
CA SER A 277 13.75 -19.96 5.63
C SER A 277 13.80 -21.40 5.12
N SER A 278 12.68 -22.11 5.18
CA SER A 278 12.54 -23.45 4.59
C SER A 278 12.49 -23.39 3.06
N ALA A 279 11.95 -22.30 2.51
CA ALA A 279 11.97 -22.01 1.08
C ALA A 279 11.96 -20.49 0.85
N VAL A 280 12.53 -20.06 -0.27
CA VAL A 280 12.53 -18.65 -0.68
C VAL A 280 12.02 -18.56 -2.12
N LEU A 281 11.03 -17.70 -2.35
CA LEU A 281 10.50 -17.36 -3.65
C LEU A 281 10.70 -15.87 -3.91
N ASP A 282 11.65 -15.53 -4.79
CA ASP A 282 11.78 -14.17 -5.30
C ASP A 282 10.84 -13.97 -6.48
N ALA A 283 9.80 -13.16 -6.27
CA ALA A 283 8.72 -12.93 -7.22
C ALA A 283 8.84 -11.58 -7.95
N PHE A 284 9.87 -10.76 -7.64
CA PHE A 284 10.02 -9.41 -8.15
C PHE A 284 8.71 -8.57 -8.02
N PHE A 285 8.57 -7.54 -8.86
CA PHE A 285 7.32 -6.85 -9.11
C PHE A 285 6.53 -7.51 -10.26
N GLY A 286 5.75 -8.54 -9.93
CA GLY A 286 5.07 -9.42 -10.90
C GLY A 286 3.80 -8.88 -11.58
N GLY A 287 3.51 -7.57 -11.54
CA GLY A 287 2.33 -7.03 -12.20
C GLY A 287 1.00 -7.31 -11.49
N GLN A 288 -0.11 -7.04 -12.20
CA GLN A 288 -1.48 -7.21 -11.71
C GLN A 288 -1.82 -8.65 -11.27
N ASN A 289 -1.26 -9.67 -11.92
CA ASN A 289 -1.54 -11.08 -11.62
C ASN A 289 -0.50 -11.71 -10.68
N ALA A 290 0.35 -10.90 -10.02
CA ALA A 290 1.42 -11.41 -9.17
C ALA A 290 0.90 -12.32 -8.05
N GLY A 291 -0.22 -11.97 -7.40
CA GLY A 291 -0.80 -12.78 -6.34
C GLY A 291 -1.12 -14.19 -6.81
N GLN A 292 -1.84 -14.31 -7.94
CA GLN A 292 -2.18 -15.61 -8.53
C GLN A 292 -0.94 -16.38 -8.98
N ALA A 293 0.00 -15.74 -9.69
CA ALA A 293 1.21 -16.39 -10.16
C ALA A 293 2.07 -16.96 -9.01
N ILE A 294 2.17 -16.21 -7.90
CA ILE A 294 2.85 -16.69 -6.69
C ILE A 294 2.11 -17.89 -6.10
N ALA A 295 0.78 -17.80 -5.95
CA ALA A 295 -0.01 -18.90 -5.41
C ALA A 295 0.11 -20.17 -6.28
N ASP A 296 0.06 -20.04 -7.61
CA ASP A 296 0.20 -21.17 -8.53
C ASP A 296 1.53 -21.90 -8.35
N VAL A 297 2.62 -21.16 -8.11
CA VAL A 297 3.93 -21.74 -7.80
C VAL A 297 3.95 -22.40 -6.42
N LEU A 298 3.41 -21.74 -5.40
CA LEU A 298 3.37 -22.27 -4.03
C LEU A 298 2.54 -23.56 -3.91
N PHE A 299 1.48 -23.69 -4.70
CA PHE A 299 0.61 -24.87 -4.73
C PHE A 299 1.03 -25.90 -5.80
N GLY A 300 2.11 -25.67 -6.54
CA GLY A 300 2.62 -26.59 -7.55
C GLY A 300 1.73 -26.71 -8.80
N ALA A 301 0.84 -25.74 -9.04
CA ALA A 301 0.14 -25.62 -10.32
C ALA A 301 1.08 -25.21 -11.46
N PHE A 302 2.22 -24.59 -11.11
CA PHE A 302 3.30 -24.26 -12.04
C PHE A 302 4.67 -24.43 -11.38
N ASP A 303 5.64 -25.00 -12.10
CA ASP A 303 7.01 -25.17 -11.59
C ASP A 303 7.80 -23.84 -11.65
N PRO A 304 8.61 -23.51 -10.62
CA PRO A 304 9.43 -22.30 -10.63
C PRO A 304 10.58 -22.41 -11.66
N GLY A 305 10.32 -21.96 -12.89
CA GLY A 305 11.27 -22.00 -14.01
C GLY A 305 12.19 -20.79 -14.15
N GLY A 306 12.01 -19.75 -13.33
CA GLY A 306 12.80 -18.52 -13.39
C GLY A 306 14.29 -18.74 -13.07
N ARG A 307 15.14 -17.88 -13.62
CA ARG A 307 16.57 -17.79 -13.31
C ARG A 307 16.92 -16.35 -12.97
N THR A 308 17.77 -16.14 -11.98
CA THR A 308 18.17 -14.80 -11.57
C THR A 308 18.97 -14.13 -12.69
N THR A 309 18.54 -12.92 -13.08
CA THR A 309 19.25 -12.08 -14.07
C THR A 309 20.29 -11.17 -13.40
N LEU A 310 20.33 -11.18 -12.07
CA LEU A 310 21.17 -10.35 -11.23
C LEU A 310 21.93 -11.22 -10.23
N THR A 311 23.12 -10.76 -9.83
CA THR A 311 23.85 -11.34 -8.70
C THR A 311 23.16 -10.93 -7.40
N VAL A 312 22.91 -11.89 -6.49
CA VAL A 312 22.43 -11.62 -5.13
C VAL A 312 23.65 -11.58 -4.20
N PRO A 313 24.08 -10.40 -3.76
CA PRO A 313 25.26 -10.24 -2.91
C PRO A 313 24.94 -10.63 -1.47
N ARG A 314 25.95 -11.06 -0.70
CA ARG A 314 25.80 -11.36 0.72
C ARG A 314 25.72 -10.09 1.56
N ASP A 315 26.40 -9.02 1.13
CA ASP A 315 26.42 -7.71 1.78
C ASP A 315 26.56 -6.58 0.75
N VAL A 316 26.09 -5.37 1.08
CA VAL A 316 26.19 -4.19 0.20
C VAL A 316 27.64 -3.81 -0.11
N GLY A 317 28.57 -4.06 0.80
CA GLY A 317 30.00 -3.83 0.62
C GLY A 317 30.65 -4.71 -0.45
N GLN A 318 29.96 -5.73 -0.95
CA GLN A 318 30.47 -6.59 -2.04
C GLN A 318 30.12 -6.06 -3.43
N MET A 319 29.28 -5.02 -3.54
CA MET A 319 28.96 -4.45 -4.84
C MET A 319 30.17 -3.76 -5.48
N PRO A 320 30.36 -3.88 -6.80
CA PRO A 320 31.45 -3.21 -7.51
C PRO A 320 31.14 -1.71 -7.74
N ALA A 321 30.57 -1.04 -6.74
CA ALA A 321 30.34 0.40 -6.74
C ALA A 321 31.57 1.09 -6.13
N TYR A 322 32.60 1.33 -6.95
CA TYR A 322 33.82 2.01 -6.54
C TYR A 322 33.84 3.48 -6.98
N TYR A 323 34.48 4.33 -6.17
CA TYR A 323 34.53 5.80 -6.30
C TYR A 323 35.05 6.32 -7.66
N ASN A 324 35.79 5.52 -8.42
CA ASN A 324 36.43 5.94 -9.67
C ASN A 324 35.59 5.63 -10.93
N TYR A 325 34.29 5.93 -10.88
CA TYR A 325 33.42 5.87 -12.05
C TYR A 325 33.11 7.28 -12.55
N LYS A 326 33.15 7.51 -13.87
CA LYS A 326 32.75 8.80 -14.44
C LYS A 326 31.25 8.99 -14.21
N GLY A 327 30.84 10.16 -13.74
CA GLY A 327 29.43 10.48 -13.54
C GLY A 327 28.62 10.19 -14.82
N THR A 328 27.53 9.44 -14.69
CA THR A 328 26.55 9.29 -15.76
C THR A 328 25.75 10.59 -15.90
N GLY A 329 25.10 10.80 -17.05
CA GLY A 329 24.46 12.08 -17.40
C GLY A 329 23.37 12.58 -16.43
N HIS A 330 22.93 11.77 -15.47
CA HIS A 330 22.14 12.20 -14.32
C HIS A 330 23.07 12.42 -13.13
N ALA A 331 23.64 13.62 -13.03
CA ALA A 331 24.30 14.04 -11.81
C ALA A 331 23.26 14.04 -10.68
N ALA A 332 23.46 13.19 -9.66
CA ALA A 332 22.77 13.33 -8.40
C ALA A 332 23.03 14.76 -7.89
N LYS A 333 21.96 15.55 -7.76
CA LYS A 333 22.01 16.86 -7.10
C LYS A 333 21.92 16.68 -5.59
#